data_AF-A0AA51GXE5-F1
#
_entry.id   AF-A0AA51GXE5-F1
#
_cell.length_a   1.000
_cell.length_b   1.000
_cell.length_c   1.000
_cell.angle_alpha   90.00
_cell.angle_beta   90.00
_cell.angle_gamma   90.00
#
_symmetry.space_group_name_H-M   'P 1'
#
loop_
_entity.id
_entity.type
_entity.pdbx_description
1 polymer ?
#
loop_
_entity_poly.entity_id
_entity_poly.type
_entity_poly.pdbx_seq_one_letter_code
_entity_poly.pdbx_strand_id
1 'polypeptide(L)'
;MRIAIKNPVNQRSETLWFPWKAEDFERVCVGLEIEPSIKTNCTIADTSDERLNTLLKNRACNIDELDYLMKRLDSFDNDELQTFYAMTYAEKAETTAELISITFNTNCCGLVADFSDLDAVGKKMYLTEQGAVSEKELQSFDGRAYFEKQLAQNQKPRVTPYGILYQNKNPIQTIYDGKHFPLYHWQDEIAELEVGKDGYSQSLYLPCTQMQIQYVLLRLDAESLSECSLSLISEHFSDRMLEIITSEKPLCENMHNLNYFASKFREMGTQEESYFEKLMEYVKPNNQKDLKALLDSMYEFELLPNIHNAEEYGKYIICDSGHFEYDENIEAYIDFKAYGQQKIANENGTFSDKGYILYHGYNGELAQVLWEHLGIGIPKQDFQELKLYMPLRGSTYYDENDYGDLCQVDYKIDVCPDELAEYKDEILQAIERNALPEETKRGLMRYYCDQDSVNAKVNKYDFSVEEVNGQLMGVASLILNAPLDDMELARIKDEITGQASDGWGEGFEQREIKCNGKDVYVSFWGAKNWSLQTAEEMGIEQQNHELKFGGM
;
A
#
# COMPACT_ATOMS: atom_id res chain seq x y z
N MET A 1 2.93 14.33 -14.14
CA MET A 1 3.52 14.92 -15.38
C MET A 1 4.72 14.10 -15.84
N ARG A 2 4.99 13.95 -17.15
CA ARG A 2 6.16 13.16 -17.63
C ARG A 2 7.35 14.08 -17.91
N ILE A 3 8.50 13.78 -17.32
CA ILE A 3 9.73 14.59 -17.45
C ILE A 3 10.91 13.68 -17.80
N ALA A 4 11.70 14.12 -18.78
CA ALA A 4 12.97 13.49 -19.13
C ALA A 4 14.11 14.17 -18.37
N ILE A 5 14.85 13.39 -17.58
CA ILE A 5 15.98 13.86 -16.78
C ILE A 5 17.25 13.23 -17.30
N LYS A 6 18.34 14.00 -17.29
CA LYS A 6 19.64 13.58 -17.76
C LYS A 6 20.71 13.85 -16.70
N ASN A 7 21.57 12.86 -16.46
CA ASN A 7 22.78 13.06 -15.69
C ASN A 7 23.81 13.81 -16.56
N PRO A 8 24.33 14.98 -16.11
CA PRO A 8 25.19 15.83 -16.92
C PRO A 8 26.59 15.24 -17.14
N VAL A 9 27.02 14.26 -16.34
CA VAL A 9 28.36 13.66 -16.40
C VAL A 9 28.37 12.46 -17.33
N ASN A 10 27.57 11.43 -17.02
CA ASN A 10 27.56 10.17 -17.78
C ASN A 10 26.58 10.20 -18.98
N GLN A 11 25.78 11.27 -19.11
CA GLN A 11 24.79 11.48 -20.18
C GLN A 11 23.64 10.46 -20.22
N ARG A 12 23.48 9.61 -19.19
CA ARG A 12 22.31 8.74 -19.03
C ARG A 12 21.06 9.59 -18.86
N SER A 13 19.95 9.11 -19.42
CA SER A 13 18.67 9.80 -19.33
C SER A 13 17.53 8.83 -19.15
N GLU A 14 16.55 9.23 -18.36
CA GLU A 14 15.32 8.50 -18.15
C GLU A 14 14.12 9.44 -18.27
N THR A 15 13.00 8.90 -18.75
CA THR A 15 11.74 9.64 -18.87
C THR A 15 10.73 9.02 -17.93
N LEU A 16 10.29 9.80 -16.96
CA LEU A 16 9.60 9.29 -15.77
C LEU A 16 8.37 10.14 -15.46
N TRP A 17 7.42 9.52 -14.77
CA TRP A 17 6.24 10.20 -14.26
C TRP A 17 6.53 10.79 -12.89
N PHE A 18 6.24 12.08 -12.75
CA PHE A 18 6.24 12.80 -11.48
C PHE A 18 4.82 13.00 -10.97
N PRO A 19 4.65 13.21 -9.65
CA PRO A 19 5.70 13.17 -8.59
C PRO A 19 6.15 11.75 -8.18
N TRP A 20 7.26 11.62 -7.43
CA TRP A 20 7.79 10.32 -6.98
C TRP A 20 7.53 10.02 -5.50
N LYS A 21 7.20 8.75 -5.23
CA LYS A 21 7.29 8.18 -3.88
C LYS A 21 8.76 7.95 -3.51
N ALA A 22 9.02 7.71 -2.23
CA ALA A 22 10.35 7.49 -1.67
C ALA A 22 11.20 6.47 -2.45
N GLU A 23 10.61 5.31 -2.74
CA GLU A 23 11.27 4.19 -3.43
C GLU A 23 11.54 4.51 -4.91
N ASP A 24 10.60 5.17 -5.58
CA ASP A 24 10.77 5.60 -6.97
C ASP A 24 11.91 6.64 -7.08
N PHE A 25 11.96 7.59 -6.15
CA PHE A 25 13.01 8.60 -6.10
C PHE A 25 14.41 7.96 -5.98
N GLU A 26 14.59 7.02 -5.05
CA GLU A 26 15.86 6.32 -4.86
C GLU A 26 16.23 5.47 -6.08
N ARG A 27 15.28 4.70 -6.63
CA ARG A 27 15.49 3.88 -7.83
C ARG A 27 16.00 4.73 -9.00
N VAL A 28 15.40 5.92 -9.20
CA VAL A 28 15.78 6.82 -10.29
C VAL A 28 17.18 7.40 -10.09
N CYS A 29 17.50 7.85 -8.87
CA CYS A 29 18.83 8.38 -8.58
C CYS A 29 19.91 7.31 -8.80
N VAL A 30 19.67 6.07 -8.36
CA VAL A 30 20.59 4.94 -8.57
C VAL A 30 20.71 4.61 -10.06
N GLY A 31 19.60 4.51 -10.81
CA GLY A 31 19.61 4.20 -12.24
C GLY A 31 20.37 5.23 -13.09
N LEU A 32 20.22 6.51 -12.75
CA LEU A 32 20.91 7.63 -13.39
C LEU A 32 22.34 7.86 -12.86
N GLU A 33 22.76 7.16 -11.80
CA GLU A 33 24.02 7.38 -11.08
C GLU A 33 24.16 8.83 -10.58
N ILE A 34 23.09 9.37 -10.00
CA ILE A 34 23.06 10.70 -9.39
C ILE A 34 23.34 10.56 -7.89
N GLU A 35 24.46 11.13 -7.46
CA GLU A 35 24.84 11.18 -6.05
C GLU A 35 24.08 12.30 -5.31
N PRO A 36 23.70 12.07 -4.04
CA PRO A 36 23.06 13.08 -3.20
C PRO A 36 23.92 14.35 -3.04
N SER A 37 23.31 15.50 -3.27
CA SER A 37 23.96 16.80 -3.20
C SER A 37 22.95 17.91 -2.99
N ILE A 38 23.39 19.05 -2.43
CA ILE A 38 22.63 20.31 -2.44
C ILE A 38 22.90 21.16 -3.69
N LYS A 39 23.81 20.73 -4.57
CA LYS A 39 24.15 21.41 -5.82
C LYS A 39 23.37 20.82 -6.99
N THR A 40 23.36 21.53 -8.12
CA THR A 40 22.78 21.01 -9.38
C THR A 40 23.48 19.71 -9.79
N ASN A 41 22.71 18.65 -9.99
CA ASN A 41 23.21 17.30 -10.31
C ASN A 41 22.44 16.64 -11.46
N CYS A 42 21.43 17.30 -12.04
CA CYS A 42 20.73 16.82 -13.23
C CYS A 42 20.36 17.96 -14.20
N THR A 43 19.94 17.60 -15.41
CA THR A 43 19.39 18.51 -16.42
C THR A 43 18.04 18.01 -16.88
N ILE A 44 17.08 18.92 -16.99
CA ILE A 44 15.75 18.63 -17.55
C ILE A 44 15.88 18.63 -19.08
N ALA A 45 15.76 17.45 -19.69
CA ALA A 45 15.90 17.29 -21.14
C ALA A 45 14.61 17.66 -21.90
N ASP A 46 13.46 17.28 -21.36
CA ASP A 46 12.15 17.54 -21.95
C ASP A 46 11.04 17.35 -20.92
N THR A 47 9.88 17.95 -21.14
CA THR A 47 8.68 17.76 -20.31
C THR A 47 7.45 17.58 -21.18
N SER A 48 6.45 16.84 -20.71
CA SER A 48 5.20 16.62 -21.45
C SER A 48 4.25 17.82 -21.46
N ASP A 49 4.42 18.78 -20.54
CA ASP A 49 3.67 20.05 -20.57
C ASP A 49 4.47 21.09 -21.37
N GLU A 50 3.93 21.58 -22.48
CA GLU A 50 4.65 22.51 -23.37
C GLU A 50 5.06 23.83 -22.70
N ARG A 51 4.26 24.32 -21.75
CA ARG A 51 4.52 25.58 -21.03
C ARG A 51 5.63 25.37 -20.02
N LEU A 52 5.57 24.28 -19.25
CA LEU A 52 6.66 23.92 -18.36
C LEU A 52 7.94 23.62 -19.15
N ASN A 53 7.83 22.99 -20.32
CA ASN A 53 8.97 22.72 -21.19
C ASN A 53 9.64 24.02 -21.63
N THR A 54 8.85 25.03 -22.00
CA THR A 54 9.36 26.35 -22.36
C THR A 54 10.15 27.00 -21.21
N LEU A 55 9.78 26.69 -19.97
CA LEU A 55 10.41 27.25 -18.78
C LEU A 55 11.63 26.44 -18.33
N LEU A 56 11.57 25.11 -18.38
CA LEU A 56 12.54 24.23 -17.72
C LEU A 56 13.52 23.51 -18.65
N LYS A 57 13.23 23.44 -19.94
CA LYS A 57 14.04 22.65 -20.87
C LYS A 57 15.50 23.11 -20.90
N ASN A 58 16.39 22.13 -20.88
CA ASN A 58 17.85 22.28 -20.83
C ASN A 58 18.39 23.01 -19.59
N ARG A 59 17.56 23.26 -18.56
CA ARG A 59 18.05 23.86 -17.32
C ARG A 59 18.70 22.81 -16.43
N ALA A 60 19.81 23.19 -15.80
CA ALA A 60 20.41 22.41 -14.74
C ALA A 60 19.60 22.63 -13.45
N CYS A 61 19.34 21.56 -12.71
CA CYS A 61 18.65 21.61 -11.45
C CYS A 61 19.23 20.57 -10.48
N ASN A 62 18.83 20.68 -9.22
CA ASN A 62 18.98 19.61 -8.26
C ASN A 62 17.76 18.68 -8.34
N ILE A 63 17.98 17.36 -8.31
CA ILE A 63 16.91 16.37 -8.46
C ILE A 63 15.93 16.35 -7.26
N ASP A 64 16.41 16.63 -6.05
CA ASP A 64 15.60 16.70 -4.83
C ASP A 64 14.73 17.96 -4.83
N GLU A 65 15.27 19.12 -5.24
CA GLU A 65 14.45 20.32 -5.49
C GLU A 65 13.41 20.11 -6.59
N LEU A 66 13.78 19.39 -7.66
CA LEU A 66 12.87 19.11 -8.77
C LEU A 66 11.71 18.23 -8.33
N ASP A 67 11.97 17.15 -7.58
CA ASP A 67 10.92 16.30 -7.03
C ASP A 67 9.99 17.09 -6.09
N TYR A 68 10.55 17.92 -5.20
CA TYR A 68 9.76 18.80 -4.34
C TYR A 68 8.88 19.78 -5.14
N LEU A 69 9.45 20.43 -6.17
CA LEU A 69 8.70 21.33 -7.05
C LEU A 69 7.56 20.58 -7.75
N MET A 70 7.80 19.36 -8.23
CA MET A 70 6.77 18.57 -8.89
C MET A 70 5.66 18.16 -7.94
N LYS A 71 5.97 17.79 -6.69
CA LYS A 71 4.97 17.54 -5.64
C LYS A 71 4.12 18.76 -5.34
N ARG A 72 4.69 19.97 -5.37
CA ARG A 72 3.93 21.22 -5.24
C ARG A 72 2.98 21.42 -6.43
N LEU A 73 3.48 21.29 -7.65
CA LEU A 73 2.67 21.47 -8.86
C LEU A 73 1.56 20.42 -9.02
N ASP A 74 1.75 19.22 -8.47
CA ASP A 74 0.74 18.16 -8.47
C ASP A 74 -0.52 18.51 -7.67
N SER A 75 -0.38 19.36 -6.63
CA SER A 75 -1.53 19.86 -5.86
C SER A 75 -2.33 20.97 -6.54
N PHE A 76 -1.81 21.55 -7.62
CA PHE A 76 -2.42 22.72 -8.21
C PHE A 76 -3.62 22.35 -9.06
N ASP A 77 -4.69 23.12 -8.91
CA ASP A 77 -5.73 23.15 -9.93
C ASP A 77 -5.24 23.84 -11.21
N ASN A 78 -6.06 23.80 -12.26
CA ASN A 78 -5.71 24.42 -13.54
C ASN A 78 -5.47 25.94 -13.42
N ASP A 79 -6.17 26.63 -12.52
CA ASP A 79 -6.10 28.08 -12.37
C ASP A 79 -4.84 28.52 -11.62
N GLU A 80 -4.48 27.79 -10.58
CA GLU A 80 -3.22 27.95 -9.84
C GLU A 80 -2.03 27.66 -10.76
N LEU A 81 -2.11 26.60 -11.57
CA LEU A 81 -1.05 26.27 -12.52
C LEU A 81 -0.87 27.34 -13.60
N GLN A 82 -1.96 27.92 -14.12
CA GLN A 82 -1.87 29.06 -15.04
C GLN A 82 -1.24 30.29 -14.38
N THR A 83 -1.64 30.58 -13.14
CA THR A 83 -1.09 31.69 -12.35
C THR A 83 0.41 31.48 -12.11
N PHE A 84 0.83 30.26 -11.81
CA PHE A 84 2.24 29.88 -11.68
C PHE A 84 3.03 30.15 -12.97
N TYR A 85 2.53 29.74 -14.14
CA TYR A 85 3.23 30.02 -15.41
C TYR A 85 3.34 31.51 -15.71
N ALA A 86 2.25 32.27 -15.46
CA ALA A 86 2.26 33.71 -15.61
C ALA A 86 3.29 34.38 -14.69
N MET A 87 3.31 34.00 -13.41
CA MET A 87 4.24 34.57 -12.43
C MET A 87 5.68 34.19 -12.77
N THR A 88 5.94 32.94 -13.12
CA THR A 88 7.25 32.47 -13.56
C THR A 88 7.79 33.28 -14.74
N TYR A 89 6.94 33.53 -15.75
CA TYR A 89 7.31 34.36 -16.89
C TYR A 89 7.56 35.82 -16.48
N ALA A 90 6.69 36.39 -15.65
CA ALA A 90 6.76 37.79 -15.23
C ALA A 90 8.01 38.09 -14.39
N GLU A 91 8.37 37.16 -13.48
CA GLU A 91 9.57 37.24 -12.64
C GLU A 91 10.84 36.82 -13.38
N LYS A 92 10.71 36.21 -14.56
CA LYS A 92 11.82 35.60 -15.31
C LYS A 92 12.61 34.60 -14.46
N ALA A 93 11.90 33.76 -13.69
CA ALA A 93 12.56 32.81 -12.82
C ALA A 93 13.40 31.81 -13.64
N GLU A 94 14.66 31.63 -13.22
CA GLU A 94 15.66 30.81 -13.89
C GLU A 94 16.00 29.55 -13.10
N THR A 95 15.89 29.60 -11.77
CA THR A 95 16.31 28.53 -10.85
C THR A 95 15.13 27.74 -10.29
N THR A 96 15.36 26.48 -9.92
CA THR A 96 14.34 25.66 -9.23
C THR A 96 13.90 26.31 -7.92
N ALA A 97 14.82 26.95 -7.19
CA ALA A 97 14.50 27.61 -5.93
C ALA A 97 13.52 28.80 -6.09
N GLU A 98 13.67 29.59 -7.15
CA GLU A 98 12.72 30.65 -7.50
C GLU A 98 11.35 30.06 -7.87
N LEU A 99 11.33 28.97 -8.64
CA LEU A 99 10.09 28.30 -9.02
C LEU A 99 9.36 27.75 -7.80
N ILE A 100 10.08 27.09 -6.88
CA ILE A 100 9.53 26.62 -5.60
C ILE A 100 8.93 27.81 -4.85
N SER A 101 9.65 28.92 -4.71
CA SER A 101 9.14 30.12 -4.05
C SER A 101 7.86 30.64 -4.73
N ILE A 102 7.79 30.65 -6.06
CA ILE A 102 6.59 31.07 -6.79
C ILE A 102 5.39 30.17 -6.48
N THR A 103 5.59 28.85 -6.28
CA THR A 103 4.48 27.95 -5.91
C THR A 103 3.81 28.31 -4.59
N PHE A 104 4.45 29.08 -3.70
CA PHE A 104 3.84 29.55 -2.46
C PHE A 104 3.25 30.96 -2.57
N ASN A 105 3.40 31.63 -3.71
CA ASN A 105 2.96 33.00 -3.92
C ASN A 105 1.85 33.13 -4.99
N THR A 106 1.32 32.02 -5.50
CA THR A 106 0.23 32.03 -6.49
C THR A 106 -1.00 32.77 -5.97
N ASN A 107 -1.28 32.68 -4.66
CA ASN A 107 -2.34 33.41 -3.98
C ASN A 107 -2.11 34.94 -3.86
N CYS A 108 -0.92 35.45 -4.21
CA CYS A 108 -0.59 36.88 -4.15
C CYS A 108 -1.00 37.64 -5.41
N CYS A 109 -1.38 36.92 -6.48
CA CYS A 109 -1.75 37.53 -7.75
C CYS A 109 -3.03 36.92 -8.31
N GLY A 110 -3.93 37.77 -8.80
CA GLY A 110 -5.04 37.34 -9.66
C GLY A 110 -4.61 37.36 -11.12
N LEU A 111 -4.71 36.23 -11.81
CA LEU A 111 -4.50 36.14 -13.26
C LEU A 111 -5.82 36.33 -14.01
N VAL A 112 -5.84 37.24 -14.97
CA VAL A 112 -6.97 37.46 -15.87
C VAL A 112 -6.54 37.16 -17.30
N ALA A 113 -7.03 36.04 -17.83
CA ALA A 113 -6.80 35.59 -19.21
C ALA A 113 -8.02 35.83 -20.12
N ASP A 114 -9.22 35.89 -19.55
CA ASP A 114 -10.48 36.14 -20.24
C ASP A 114 -11.23 37.28 -19.55
N PHE A 115 -11.74 38.23 -20.33
CA PHE A 115 -12.47 39.43 -19.88
C PHE A 115 -13.97 39.37 -20.19
N SER A 116 -14.48 38.22 -20.63
CA SER A 116 -15.87 38.05 -21.06
C SER A 116 -16.88 38.24 -19.92
N ASP A 117 -16.53 37.86 -18.69
CA ASP A 117 -17.37 38.03 -17.50
C ASP A 117 -16.56 38.62 -16.32
N LEU A 118 -16.71 39.92 -16.10
CA LEU A 118 -15.96 40.65 -15.07
C LEU A 118 -16.43 40.34 -13.65
N ASP A 119 -17.67 39.87 -13.45
CA ASP A 119 -18.14 39.47 -12.12
C ASP A 119 -17.49 38.15 -11.73
N ALA A 120 -17.50 37.16 -12.64
CA ALA A 120 -16.82 35.90 -12.43
C ALA A 120 -15.31 36.08 -12.21
N VAL A 121 -14.65 36.91 -13.03
CA VAL A 121 -13.23 37.24 -12.87
C VAL A 121 -12.94 37.84 -11.50
N GLY A 122 -13.71 38.83 -11.07
CA GLY A 122 -13.49 39.48 -9.79
C GLY A 122 -13.75 38.56 -8.58
N LYS A 123 -14.76 37.70 -8.65
CA LYS A 123 -15.02 36.66 -7.64
C LYS A 123 -13.85 35.68 -7.52
N LYS A 124 -13.31 35.23 -8.66
CA LYS A 124 -12.12 34.37 -8.70
C LYS A 124 -10.91 35.06 -8.07
N MET A 125 -10.63 36.30 -8.46
CA MET A 125 -9.52 37.07 -7.87
C MET A 125 -9.69 37.29 -6.36
N TYR A 126 -10.92 37.45 -5.88
CA TYR A 126 -11.22 37.57 -4.46
C TYR A 126 -10.98 36.25 -3.72
N LEU A 127 -11.43 35.13 -4.30
CA LEU A 127 -11.20 33.79 -3.77
C LEU A 127 -9.69 33.50 -3.66
N THR A 128 -8.90 33.79 -4.70
CA THR A 128 -7.44 33.67 -4.68
C THR A 128 -6.81 34.53 -3.58
N GLU A 129 -7.30 35.75 -3.34
CA GLU A 129 -6.78 36.62 -2.27
C GLU A 129 -7.10 36.06 -0.87
N GLN A 130 -8.30 35.52 -0.63
CA GLN A 130 -8.70 35.01 0.68
C GLN A 130 -8.24 33.57 0.93
N GLY A 131 -7.92 32.80 -0.10
CA GLY A 131 -7.61 31.37 -0.05
C GLY A 131 -8.86 30.49 0.09
N ALA A 132 -9.81 30.86 0.96
CA ALA A 132 -11.09 30.16 1.11
C ALA A 132 -12.21 31.14 1.45
N VAL A 133 -13.39 30.93 0.86
CA VAL A 133 -14.60 31.76 1.07
C VAL A 133 -15.82 30.84 1.09
N SER A 134 -16.81 31.15 1.93
CA SER A 134 -18.07 30.39 1.92
C SER A 134 -18.84 30.60 0.62
N GLU A 135 -19.53 29.57 0.13
CA GLU A 135 -20.32 29.67 -1.11
C GLU A 135 -21.33 30.82 -1.06
N LYS A 136 -22.01 30.99 0.08
CA LYS A 136 -22.99 32.06 0.30
C LYS A 136 -22.37 33.44 0.18
N GLU A 137 -21.18 33.64 0.77
CA GLU A 137 -20.47 34.92 0.66
C GLU A 137 -20.08 35.17 -0.79
N LEU A 138 -19.45 34.19 -1.45
CA LEU A 138 -18.98 34.33 -2.84
C LEU A 138 -20.11 34.61 -3.82
N GLN A 139 -21.29 34.00 -3.65
CA GLN A 139 -22.46 34.27 -4.49
C GLN A 139 -22.97 35.72 -4.33
N SER A 140 -22.96 36.24 -3.11
CA SER A 140 -23.39 37.61 -2.80
C SER A 140 -22.33 38.68 -3.05
N PHE A 141 -21.08 38.28 -3.30
CA PHE A 141 -19.95 39.17 -3.52
C PHE A 141 -20.06 39.88 -4.87
N ASP A 142 -19.82 41.19 -4.90
CA ASP A 142 -19.76 41.97 -6.15
C ASP A 142 -18.36 41.83 -6.76
N GLY A 143 -18.20 40.85 -7.64
CA GLY A 143 -16.92 40.56 -8.27
C GLY A 143 -16.48 41.70 -9.18
N ARG A 144 -17.42 42.28 -9.95
CA ARG A 144 -17.08 43.36 -10.87
C ARG A 144 -16.50 44.56 -10.13
N ALA A 145 -17.11 44.99 -9.04
CA ALA A 145 -16.60 46.09 -8.23
C ALA A 145 -15.20 45.78 -7.66
N TYR A 146 -14.95 44.53 -7.27
CA TYR A 146 -13.64 44.09 -6.81
C TYR A 146 -12.59 44.11 -7.93
N PHE A 147 -12.92 43.62 -9.13
CA PHE A 147 -12.03 43.69 -10.29
C PHE A 147 -11.67 45.14 -10.65
N GLU A 148 -12.66 46.04 -10.70
CA GLU A 148 -12.45 47.47 -10.98
C GLU A 148 -11.55 48.14 -9.92
N LYS A 149 -11.72 47.76 -8.64
CA LYS A 149 -10.82 48.18 -7.56
C LYS A 149 -9.38 47.69 -7.77
N GLN A 150 -9.20 46.43 -8.13
CA GLN A 150 -7.87 45.86 -8.38
C GLN A 150 -7.17 46.55 -9.56
N LEU A 151 -7.91 46.89 -10.62
CA LEU A 151 -7.41 47.68 -11.75
C LEU A 151 -6.94 49.07 -11.31
N ALA A 152 -7.70 49.75 -10.45
CA ALA A 152 -7.33 51.08 -9.96
C ALA A 152 -6.09 51.05 -9.06
N GLN A 153 -5.91 49.97 -8.28
CA GLN A 153 -4.77 49.78 -7.38
C GLN A 153 -3.50 49.34 -8.11
N ASN A 154 -3.64 48.62 -9.23
CA ASN A 154 -2.54 48.13 -10.05
C ASN A 154 -2.35 49.00 -11.31
N GLN A 155 -1.75 50.19 -11.16
CA GLN A 155 -1.57 51.12 -12.29
C GLN A 155 -0.67 50.60 -13.43
N LYS A 156 0.16 49.58 -13.15
CA LYS A 156 1.03 48.90 -14.13
C LYS A 156 0.99 47.39 -13.87
N PRO A 157 -0.08 46.70 -14.27
CA PRO A 157 -0.18 45.26 -14.07
C PRO A 157 0.83 44.55 -14.99
N ARG A 158 1.19 43.31 -14.64
CA ARG A 158 2.20 42.55 -15.38
C ARG A 158 1.53 41.78 -16.51
N VAL A 159 1.85 42.15 -17.75
CA VAL A 159 1.30 41.50 -18.95
C VAL A 159 2.19 40.32 -19.32
N THR A 160 1.58 39.15 -19.50
CA THR A 160 2.27 37.89 -19.83
C THR A 160 1.56 37.20 -21.01
N PRO A 161 2.21 36.23 -21.69
CA PRO A 161 1.54 35.39 -22.69
C PRO A 161 0.33 34.60 -22.16
N TYR A 162 0.22 34.45 -20.84
CA TYR A 162 -0.81 33.69 -20.15
C TYR A 162 -1.97 34.56 -19.64
N GLY A 163 -1.88 35.89 -19.78
CA GLY A 163 -2.86 36.85 -19.28
C GLY A 163 -2.20 38.01 -18.51
N ILE A 164 -3.03 38.80 -17.83
CA ILE A 164 -2.61 39.96 -17.05
C ILE A 164 -2.65 39.61 -15.56
N LEU A 165 -1.50 39.78 -14.89
CA LEU A 165 -1.36 39.58 -13.44
C LEU A 165 -1.60 40.90 -12.69
N TYR A 166 -2.50 40.82 -11.71
CA TYR A 166 -2.80 41.88 -10.74
C TYR A 166 -2.33 41.43 -9.37
N GLN A 167 -1.43 42.18 -8.75
CA GLN A 167 -1.00 41.90 -7.39
C GLN A 167 -2.11 42.33 -6.42
N ASN A 168 -2.48 41.44 -5.51
CA ASN A 168 -3.48 41.71 -4.48
C ASN A 168 -2.81 42.20 -3.18
N LYS A 169 -3.54 42.23 -2.06
CA LYS A 169 -2.98 42.74 -0.79
C LYS A 169 -1.92 41.82 -0.15
N ASN A 170 -1.84 40.56 -0.57
CA ASN A 170 -0.91 39.58 0.01
C ASN A 170 0.52 39.90 -0.47
N PRO A 171 1.50 39.97 0.45
CA PRO A 171 2.88 40.27 0.10
C PRO A 171 3.54 39.05 -0.55
N ILE A 172 4.25 39.28 -1.65
CA ILE A 172 5.14 38.26 -2.24
C ILE A 172 6.31 38.03 -1.27
N GLN A 173 6.59 36.76 -0.97
CA GLN A 173 7.63 36.35 -0.03
C GLN A 173 8.61 35.39 -0.69
N THR A 174 9.89 35.49 -0.34
CA THR A 174 10.87 34.45 -0.66
C THR A 174 10.81 33.39 0.43
N ILE A 175 10.09 32.30 0.17
CA ILE A 175 9.77 31.27 1.17
C ILE A 175 10.86 30.20 1.23
N TYR A 176 11.48 29.88 0.09
CA TYR A 176 12.55 28.89 0.04
C TYR A 176 13.93 29.56 -0.06
N ASP A 177 14.85 29.17 0.81
CA ASP A 177 16.19 29.73 0.92
C ASP A 177 17.23 29.05 0.01
N GLY A 178 16.78 28.09 -0.82
CA GLY A 178 17.66 27.29 -1.68
C GLY A 178 18.32 26.10 -0.98
N LYS A 179 17.93 25.79 0.27
CA LYS A 179 18.48 24.67 1.02
C LYS A 179 17.42 23.93 1.84
N HIS A 180 16.68 24.60 2.71
CA HIS A 180 15.72 24.00 3.64
C HIS A 180 14.31 24.06 3.06
N PHE A 181 13.69 22.91 2.80
CA PHE A 181 12.37 22.92 2.18
C PHE A 181 11.30 23.52 3.11
N PRO A 182 10.39 24.35 2.58
CA PRO A 182 9.21 24.76 3.31
C PRO A 182 8.34 23.54 3.64
N LEU A 183 7.61 23.61 4.76
CA LEU A 183 6.68 22.55 5.15
C LEU A 183 5.61 22.36 4.06
N TYR A 184 5.47 21.12 3.59
CA TYR A 184 4.47 20.73 2.61
C TYR A 184 4.16 19.24 2.72
N HIS A 185 2.90 18.91 3.00
CA HIS A 185 2.39 17.55 3.05
C HIS A 185 1.76 17.23 1.69
N TRP A 186 2.45 16.41 0.89
CA TRP A 186 2.00 16.05 -0.47
C TRP A 186 1.01 14.88 -0.47
N GLN A 187 1.28 13.86 0.34
CA GLN A 187 0.39 12.71 0.52
C GLN A 187 0.26 12.40 2.00
N ASP A 188 -0.74 11.60 2.34
CA ASP A 188 -0.91 11.06 3.69
C ASP A 188 0.23 10.07 3.97
N GLU A 189 0.89 10.24 5.11
CA GLU A 189 2.09 9.51 5.48
C GLU A 189 1.92 8.95 6.88
N ILE A 190 2.37 7.71 7.09
CA ILE A 190 2.09 6.97 8.33
C ILE A 190 2.68 7.67 9.56
N ALA A 191 3.88 8.23 9.41
CA ALA A 191 4.52 9.01 10.45
C ALA A 191 5.47 10.05 9.84
N GLU A 192 5.63 11.16 10.53
CA GLU A 192 6.57 12.22 10.23
C GLU A 192 7.64 12.26 11.33
N LEU A 193 8.90 12.20 10.92
CA LEU A 193 10.04 12.46 11.77
C LEU A 193 10.54 13.88 11.49
N GLU A 194 10.32 14.79 12.43
CA GLU A 194 10.87 16.14 12.37
C GLU A 194 12.35 16.09 12.78
N VAL A 195 13.24 16.52 11.89
CA VAL A 195 14.69 16.51 12.11
C VAL A 195 15.19 17.95 12.16
N GLY A 196 15.76 18.36 13.29
CA GLY A 196 16.22 19.73 13.54
C GLY A 196 17.72 19.84 13.82
N LYS A 197 18.34 20.92 13.33
CA LYS A 197 19.72 21.33 13.65
C LYS A 197 19.89 22.84 13.46
N ASP A 198 20.61 23.50 14.36
CA ASP A 198 20.96 24.93 14.28
C ASP A 198 19.79 25.91 14.02
N GLY A 199 18.61 25.58 14.53
CA GLY A 199 17.39 26.40 14.39
C GLY A 199 16.61 26.17 13.10
N TYR A 200 17.06 25.25 12.24
CA TYR A 200 16.33 24.76 11.08
C TYR A 200 15.71 23.39 11.39
N SER A 201 14.58 23.11 10.75
CA SER A 201 13.85 21.85 10.86
C SER A 201 13.43 21.36 9.48
N GLN A 202 13.46 20.04 9.27
CA GLN A 202 13.08 19.36 8.04
C GLN A 202 12.28 18.10 8.36
N SER A 203 11.20 17.89 7.61
CA SER A 203 10.36 16.71 7.74
C SER A 203 10.94 15.52 6.96
N LEU A 204 10.90 14.34 7.57
CA LEU A 204 11.20 13.05 6.96
C LEU A 204 9.98 12.12 7.12
N TYR A 205 9.35 11.75 6.02
CA TYR A 205 8.12 10.95 6.04
C TYR A 205 8.41 9.45 5.99
N LEU A 206 7.77 8.67 6.86
CA LEU A 206 8.04 7.25 7.07
C LEU A 206 6.98 6.34 6.41
N PRO A 207 7.38 5.17 5.89
CA PRO A 207 8.76 4.71 5.75
C PRO A 207 9.54 5.50 4.70
N CYS A 208 10.82 5.73 5.00
CA CYS A 208 11.75 6.49 4.18
C CYS A 208 12.95 5.65 3.73
N THR A 209 13.59 6.04 2.62
CA THR A 209 14.82 5.41 2.13
C THR A 209 16.07 6.02 2.78
N GLN A 210 17.20 5.31 2.68
CA GLN A 210 18.50 5.83 3.12
C GLN A 210 18.87 7.11 2.37
N MET A 211 18.51 7.19 1.09
CA MET A 211 18.73 8.37 0.27
C MET A 211 17.96 9.59 0.79
N GLN A 212 16.69 9.44 1.19
CA GLN A 212 15.92 10.54 1.77
C GLN A 212 16.52 11.04 3.10
N ILE A 213 16.99 10.12 3.96
CA ILE A 213 17.73 10.49 5.18
C ILE A 213 18.96 11.34 4.81
N GLN A 214 19.74 10.91 3.80
CA GLN A 214 20.92 11.64 3.36
C GLN A 214 20.59 13.06 2.85
N TYR A 215 19.51 13.23 2.08
CA TYR A 215 19.09 14.56 1.63
C TYR A 215 18.68 15.46 2.80
N VAL A 216 17.93 14.95 3.79
CA VAL A 216 17.59 15.72 5.00
C VAL A 216 18.86 16.17 5.74
N LEU A 217 19.82 15.26 5.94
CA LEU A 217 21.10 15.57 6.57
C LEU A 217 21.91 16.63 5.80
N LEU A 218 21.95 16.52 4.46
CA LEU A 218 22.59 17.50 3.58
C LEU A 218 21.93 18.89 3.69
N ARG A 219 20.59 18.95 3.74
CA ARG A 219 19.84 20.20 3.92
C ARG A 219 20.17 20.82 5.29
N LEU A 220 20.33 20.02 6.33
CA LEU A 220 20.67 20.47 7.69
C LEU A 220 22.17 20.68 7.98
N ASP A 221 23.06 20.39 7.02
CA ASP A 221 24.52 20.37 7.24
C ASP A 221 24.95 19.43 8.40
N ALA A 222 24.34 18.24 8.46
CA ALA A 222 24.62 17.23 9.47
C ALA A 222 25.36 16.03 8.86
N GLU A 223 26.32 15.46 9.58
CA GLU A 223 27.00 14.22 9.14
C GLU A 223 26.19 12.97 9.47
N SER A 224 25.34 13.03 10.50
CA SER A 224 24.48 11.94 10.92
C SER A 224 23.28 12.41 11.73
N LEU A 225 22.26 11.56 11.86
CA LEU A 225 21.05 11.86 12.64
C LEU A 225 21.34 12.06 14.14
N SER A 226 22.45 11.57 14.68
CA SER A 226 22.80 11.75 16.09
C SER A 226 23.19 13.19 16.43
N GLU A 227 23.51 14.02 15.43
CA GLU A 227 23.74 15.47 15.59
C GLU A 227 22.44 16.29 15.59
N CYS A 228 21.31 15.66 15.28
CA CYS A 228 20.03 16.33 15.11
C CYS A 228 19.11 16.08 16.31
N SER A 229 18.22 17.03 16.59
CA SER A 229 17.03 16.78 17.40
C SER A 229 15.97 16.08 16.55
N LEU A 230 15.35 15.02 17.08
CA LEU A 230 14.30 14.28 16.37
C LEU A 230 13.00 14.26 17.18
N SER A 231 11.88 14.49 16.52
CA SER A 231 10.54 14.32 17.08
C SER A 231 9.71 13.45 16.14
N LEU A 232 8.97 12.47 16.69
CA LEU A 232 8.11 11.57 15.91
C LEU A 232 6.66 11.99 16.09
N ILE A 233 5.96 12.21 14.98
CA ILE A 233 4.54 12.59 14.92
C ILE A 233 3.84 11.55 14.06
N SER A 234 2.73 10.99 14.53
CA SER A 234 1.93 10.02 13.77
C SER A 234 0.50 10.04 14.29
N GLU A 235 -0.47 10.04 13.38
CA GLU A 235 -1.89 9.81 13.71
C GLU A 235 -2.27 8.33 13.66
N HIS A 236 -1.45 7.48 13.04
CA HIS A 236 -1.66 6.03 12.91
C HIS A 236 -1.15 5.24 14.12
N PHE A 237 -0.11 5.75 14.80
CA PHE A 237 0.43 5.09 15.98
C PHE A 237 -0.27 5.60 17.23
N SER A 238 -0.96 4.72 17.95
CA SER A 238 -1.51 5.04 19.26
C SER A 238 -0.42 5.53 20.25
N ASP A 239 -0.81 6.32 21.25
CA ASP A 239 0.10 6.80 22.30
C ASP A 239 0.92 5.66 22.91
N ARG A 240 0.28 4.51 23.13
CA ARG A 240 0.93 3.33 23.70
C ARG A 240 1.99 2.73 22.77
N MET A 241 1.73 2.70 21.47
CA MET A 241 2.74 2.30 20.49
C MET A 241 3.90 3.28 20.47
N LEU A 242 3.62 4.59 20.44
CA LEU A 242 4.66 5.62 20.45
C LEU A 242 5.56 5.49 21.68
N GLU A 243 5.00 5.23 22.86
CA GLU A 243 5.77 4.93 24.08
C GLU A 243 6.72 3.75 23.89
N ILE A 244 6.23 2.62 23.36
CA ILE A 244 7.05 1.41 23.15
C ILE A 244 8.16 1.69 22.12
N ILE A 245 7.80 2.26 20.98
CA ILE A 245 8.70 2.56 19.85
C ILE A 245 9.81 3.55 20.24
N THR A 246 9.53 4.48 21.17
CA THR A 246 10.47 5.52 21.59
C THR A 246 11.24 5.17 22.87
N SER A 247 10.87 4.10 23.60
CA SER A 247 11.38 3.82 24.96
C SER A 247 12.80 3.22 25.03
N GLU A 248 13.18 2.35 24.10
CA GLU A 248 14.40 1.54 24.23
C GLU A 248 15.68 2.27 23.77
N LYS A 249 15.58 3.03 22.68
CA LYS A 249 16.71 3.66 22.00
C LYS A 249 16.34 5.05 21.49
N PRO A 250 17.32 5.97 21.38
CA PRO A 250 17.11 7.23 20.69
C PRO A 250 16.58 7.00 19.26
N LEU A 251 15.70 7.90 18.77
CA LEU A 251 15.10 7.79 17.44
C LEU A 251 16.13 7.65 16.32
N CYS A 252 17.27 8.35 16.42
CA CYS A 252 18.35 8.27 15.44
C CYS A 252 19.00 6.88 15.32
N GLU A 253 18.95 6.07 16.38
CA GLU A 253 19.44 4.68 16.39
C GLU A 253 18.33 3.67 16.06
N ASN A 254 17.07 4.12 15.96
CA ASN A 254 15.89 3.27 15.80
C ASN A 254 15.22 3.36 14.42
N MET A 255 15.85 4.02 13.44
CA MET A 255 15.28 4.24 12.11
C MET A 255 14.79 2.96 11.41
N HIS A 256 15.50 1.84 11.59
CA HIS A 256 15.08 0.56 11.00
C HIS A 256 13.72 0.10 11.55
N ASN A 257 13.49 0.18 12.86
CA ASN A 257 12.22 -0.21 13.46
C ASN A 257 11.11 0.78 13.12
N LEU A 258 11.42 2.09 13.11
CA LEU A 258 10.47 3.13 12.69
C LEU A 258 9.95 2.88 11.27
N ASN A 259 10.88 2.63 10.33
CA ASN A 259 10.53 2.26 8.95
C ASN A 259 9.74 0.95 8.89
N TYR A 260 10.11 -0.05 9.69
CA TYR A 260 9.40 -1.32 9.74
C TYR A 260 7.93 -1.14 10.19
N PHE A 261 7.70 -0.43 11.30
CA PHE A 261 6.34 -0.17 11.79
C PHE A 261 5.54 0.67 10.79
N ALA A 262 6.14 1.73 10.25
CA ALA A 262 5.48 2.58 9.27
C ALA A 262 5.14 1.81 7.97
N SER A 263 6.03 0.92 7.52
CA SER A 263 5.77 0.06 6.36
C SER A 263 4.63 -0.91 6.60
N LYS A 264 4.52 -1.49 7.80
CA LYS A 264 3.43 -2.41 8.14
C LYS A 264 2.09 -1.69 8.17
N PHE A 265 2.02 -0.52 8.78
CA PHE A 265 0.80 0.28 8.83
C PHE A 265 0.40 0.80 7.44
N ARG A 266 1.36 1.15 6.57
CA ARG A 266 1.07 1.50 5.17
C ARG A 266 0.42 0.35 4.38
N GLU A 267 0.72 -0.90 4.73
CA GLU A 267 0.13 -2.10 4.10
C GLU A 267 -1.25 -2.46 4.68
N MET A 268 -1.56 -1.98 5.90
CA MET A 268 -2.79 -2.25 6.62
C MET A 268 -3.92 -1.31 6.17
N GLY A 269 -5.14 -1.82 6.18
CA GLY A 269 -6.33 -0.98 6.11
C GLY A 269 -6.76 -0.51 7.50
N THR A 270 -7.68 0.45 7.55
CA THR A 270 -8.22 1.00 8.80
C THR A 270 -8.86 -0.07 9.71
N GLN A 271 -9.38 -1.16 9.13
CA GLN A 271 -9.95 -2.26 9.90
C GLN A 271 -8.86 -3.05 10.63
N GLU A 272 -7.78 -3.38 9.93
CA GLU A 272 -6.62 -4.08 10.49
C GLU A 272 -5.90 -3.23 11.54
N GLU A 273 -5.75 -1.92 11.32
CA GLU A 273 -5.23 -0.98 12.32
C GLU A 273 -6.08 -1.02 13.61
N SER A 274 -7.41 -0.89 13.49
CA SER A 274 -8.32 -0.94 14.63
C SER A 274 -8.30 -2.30 15.35
N TYR A 275 -8.15 -3.40 14.61
CA TYR A 275 -8.01 -4.72 15.18
C TYR A 275 -6.70 -4.85 15.97
N PHE A 276 -5.59 -4.38 15.41
CA PHE A 276 -4.28 -4.41 16.07
C PHE A 276 -4.28 -3.59 17.38
N GLU A 277 -4.91 -2.43 17.38
CA GLU A 277 -5.06 -1.63 18.61
C GLU A 277 -5.81 -2.41 19.71
N LYS A 278 -6.90 -3.09 19.35
CA LYS A 278 -7.63 -3.94 20.31
C LYS A 278 -6.76 -5.09 20.79
N LEU A 279 -6.06 -5.77 19.89
CA LEU A 279 -5.16 -6.87 20.23
C LEU A 279 -4.08 -6.41 21.24
N MET A 280 -3.54 -5.21 21.08
CA MET A 280 -2.62 -4.61 22.06
C MET A 280 -3.25 -4.41 23.44
N GLU A 281 -4.56 -4.17 23.56
CA GLU A 281 -5.22 -4.08 24.86
C GLU A 281 -5.29 -5.43 25.59
N TYR A 282 -5.34 -6.55 24.86
CA TYR A 282 -5.32 -7.90 25.42
C TYR A 282 -3.90 -8.33 25.78
N VAL A 283 -2.97 -8.21 24.83
CA VAL A 283 -1.59 -8.72 24.98
C VAL A 283 -0.71 -7.77 25.77
N LYS A 284 -0.98 -6.46 25.74
CA LYS A 284 -0.23 -5.43 26.49
C LYS A 284 1.30 -5.53 26.31
N PRO A 285 1.82 -5.58 25.05
CA PRO A 285 3.26 -5.63 24.82
C PRO A 285 3.96 -4.43 25.48
N ASN A 286 5.20 -4.64 25.91
CA ASN A 286 5.95 -3.63 26.69
C ASN A 286 7.33 -3.28 26.12
N ASN A 287 7.71 -3.89 25.00
CA ASN A 287 8.98 -3.66 24.31
C ASN A 287 8.78 -3.81 22.79
N GLN A 288 9.73 -3.33 22.00
CA GLN A 288 9.60 -3.26 20.54
C GLN A 288 9.64 -4.64 19.89
N LYS A 289 10.37 -5.59 20.48
CA LYS A 289 10.44 -6.97 19.98
C LYS A 289 9.06 -7.63 20.05
N ASP A 290 8.38 -7.50 21.19
CA ASP A 290 7.04 -8.07 21.38
C ASP A 290 6.01 -7.37 20.51
N LEU A 291 6.08 -6.03 20.40
CA LEU A 291 5.20 -5.27 19.52
C LEU A 291 5.35 -5.70 18.06
N LYS A 292 6.58 -5.90 17.60
CA LYS A 292 6.90 -6.40 16.26
C LYS A 292 6.35 -7.81 16.05
N ALA A 293 6.63 -8.75 16.95
CA ALA A 293 6.15 -10.12 16.85
C ALA A 293 4.61 -10.18 16.85
N LEU A 294 3.95 -9.35 17.67
CA LEU A 294 2.50 -9.24 17.69
C LEU A 294 1.94 -8.68 16.38
N LEU A 295 2.59 -7.67 15.80
CA LEU A 295 2.17 -7.07 14.53
C LEU A 295 2.36 -8.02 13.34
N ASP A 296 3.44 -8.81 13.34
CA ASP A 296 3.70 -9.82 12.30
C ASP A 296 2.70 -10.98 12.32
N SER A 297 2.16 -11.31 13.50
CA SER A 297 1.28 -12.46 13.72
C SER A 297 -0.13 -12.08 14.20
N MET A 298 -0.56 -10.84 13.97
CA MET A 298 -1.85 -10.34 14.50
C MET A 298 -3.05 -11.16 14.04
N TYR A 299 -3.00 -11.71 12.82
CA TYR A 299 -4.07 -12.52 12.24
C TYR A 299 -4.21 -13.90 12.89
N GLU A 300 -3.22 -14.34 13.67
CA GLU A 300 -3.25 -15.63 14.37
C GLU A 300 -4.12 -15.63 15.64
N PHE A 301 -4.67 -14.47 16.00
CA PHE A 301 -5.50 -14.27 17.19
C PHE A 301 -6.97 -14.15 16.83
N GLU A 302 -7.83 -14.52 17.77
CA GLU A 302 -9.27 -14.22 17.75
C GLU A 302 -9.63 -13.55 19.07
N LEU A 303 -10.33 -12.41 18.98
CA LEU A 303 -10.71 -11.59 20.13
C LEU A 303 -12.22 -11.72 20.39
N LEU A 304 -12.57 -12.17 21.59
CA LEU A 304 -13.95 -12.37 22.03
C LEU A 304 -14.27 -11.43 23.20
N PRO A 305 -14.63 -10.17 22.94
CA PRO A 305 -14.74 -9.13 23.96
C PRO A 305 -15.85 -9.32 24.99
N ASN A 306 -16.90 -10.07 24.64
CA ASN A 306 -18.06 -10.25 25.51
C ASN A 306 -18.01 -11.55 26.34
N ILE A 307 -16.84 -12.20 26.41
CA ILE A 307 -16.68 -13.50 27.06
C ILE A 307 -15.70 -13.38 28.22
N HIS A 308 -16.19 -13.51 29.45
CA HIS A 308 -15.39 -13.33 30.66
C HIS A 308 -15.38 -14.56 31.57
N ASN A 309 -16.15 -15.60 31.23
CA ASN A 309 -16.14 -16.85 31.96
C ASN A 309 -16.45 -18.06 31.07
N ALA A 310 -16.22 -19.26 31.62
CA ALA A 310 -16.39 -20.51 30.89
C ALA A 310 -17.85 -20.80 30.48
N GLU A 311 -18.84 -20.30 31.21
CA GLU A 311 -20.25 -20.50 30.86
C GLU A 311 -20.63 -19.65 29.64
N GLU A 312 -20.23 -18.38 29.63
CA GLU A 312 -20.36 -17.51 28.45
C GLU A 312 -19.62 -18.08 27.24
N TYR A 313 -18.41 -18.59 27.43
CA TYR A 313 -17.65 -19.20 26.33
C TYR A 313 -18.34 -20.45 25.79
N GLY A 314 -18.81 -21.34 26.67
CA GLY A 314 -19.55 -22.53 26.25
C GLY A 314 -20.83 -22.17 25.52
N LYS A 315 -21.54 -21.12 25.95
CA LYS A 315 -22.72 -20.60 25.26
C LYS A 315 -22.38 -20.03 23.88
N TYR A 316 -21.33 -19.23 23.76
CA TYR A 316 -20.85 -18.73 22.48
C TYR A 316 -20.53 -19.89 21.51
N ILE A 317 -19.76 -20.88 21.94
CA ILE A 317 -19.38 -22.00 21.06
C ILE A 317 -20.60 -22.80 20.61
N ILE A 318 -21.59 -23.03 21.47
CA ILE A 318 -22.76 -23.84 21.10
C ILE A 318 -23.77 -23.04 20.27
N CYS A 319 -24.03 -21.78 20.64
CA CYS A 319 -25.15 -21.01 20.10
C CYS A 319 -24.74 -20.06 18.97
N ASP A 320 -23.54 -19.48 19.03
CA ASP A 320 -23.19 -18.30 18.25
C ASP A 320 -22.03 -18.54 17.26
N SER A 321 -21.16 -19.52 17.53
CA SER A 321 -19.97 -19.79 16.71
C SER A 321 -20.27 -20.36 15.32
N GLY A 322 -21.49 -20.88 15.10
CA GLY A 322 -21.85 -21.61 13.89
C GLY A 322 -21.37 -23.07 13.83
N HIS A 323 -20.68 -23.58 14.85
CA HIS A 323 -20.21 -24.98 14.89
C HIS A 323 -21.34 -26.01 15.05
N PHE A 324 -22.50 -25.61 15.58
CA PHE A 324 -23.61 -26.50 15.88
C PHE A 324 -24.93 -25.93 15.36
N GLU A 325 -25.79 -26.82 14.83
CA GLU A 325 -27.21 -26.51 14.70
C GLU A 325 -27.82 -26.48 16.10
N TYR A 326 -28.06 -25.28 16.62
CA TYR A 326 -28.58 -25.05 17.95
C TYR A 326 -30.10 -24.84 17.94
N ASP A 327 -30.80 -25.55 18.83
CA ASP A 327 -32.23 -25.35 19.10
C ASP A 327 -32.39 -24.68 20.48
N GLU A 328 -32.95 -23.48 20.52
CA GLU A 328 -33.19 -22.74 21.77
C GLU A 328 -34.02 -23.53 22.79
N ASN A 329 -34.85 -24.48 22.36
CA ASN A 329 -35.68 -25.30 23.25
C ASN A 329 -34.86 -26.26 24.14
N ILE A 330 -33.60 -26.53 23.77
CA ILE A 330 -32.73 -27.41 24.56
C ILE A 330 -31.78 -26.66 25.50
N GLU A 331 -31.83 -25.32 25.56
CA GLU A 331 -30.94 -24.48 26.38
C GLU A 331 -30.84 -24.96 27.83
N ALA A 332 -31.99 -25.24 28.45
CA ALA A 332 -32.08 -25.65 29.85
C ALA A 332 -31.46 -27.03 30.15
N TYR A 333 -31.11 -27.80 29.11
CA TYR A 333 -30.53 -29.14 29.22
C TYR A 333 -29.03 -29.17 28.92
N ILE A 334 -28.46 -28.04 28.46
CA ILE A 334 -27.05 -27.95 28.10
C ILE A 334 -26.25 -27.38 29.27
N ASP A 335 -25.20 -28.10 29.67
CA ASP A 335 -24.23 -27.59 30.65
C ASP A 335 -23.14 -26.77 29.93
N PHE A 336 -23.49 -25.52 29.60
CA PHE A 336 -22.58 -24.60 28.91
C PHE A 336 -21.27 -24.41 29.67
N LYS A 337 -21.34 -24.33 31.00
CA LYS A 337 -20.16 -24.13 31.84
C LYS A 337 -19.20 -25.30 31.75
N ALA A 338 -19.68 -26.55 31.87
CA ALA A 338 -18.82 -27.72 31.76
C ALA A 338 -18.20 -27.83 30.36
N TYR A 339 -18.99 -27.56 29.32
CA TYR A 339 -18.49 -27.59 27.94
C TYR A 339 -17.43 -26.51 27.68
N GLY A 340 -17.68 -25.27 28.11
CA GLY A 340 -16.71 -24.19 27.96
C GLY A 340 -15.43 -24.43 28.76
N GLN A 341 -15.51 -25.02 29.97
CA GLN A 341 -14.32 -25.44 30.72
C GLN A 341 -13.50 -26.48 29.97
N GLN A 342 -14.16 -27.45 29.34
CA GLN A 342 -13.49 -28.45 28.51
C GLN A 342 -12.83 -27.81 27.29
N LYS A 343 -13.50 -26.87 26.61
CA LYS A 343 -12.93 -26.18 25.46
C LYS A 343 -11.70 -25.35 25.83
N ILE A 344 -11.80 -24.50 26.85
CA ILE A 344 -10.68 -23.71 27.38
C ILE A 344 -9.47 -24.58 27.75
N ALA A 345 -9.70 -25.79 28.27
CA ALA A 345 -8.63 -26.71 28.65
C ALA A 345 -7.89 -27.33 27.45
N ASN A 346 -8.46 -27.30 26.25
CA ASN A 346 -7.92 -27.91 25.03
C ASN A 346 -7.52 -26.89 23.96
N GLU A 347 -7.63 -25.60 24.24
CA GLU A 347 -7.37 -24.51 23.31
C GLU A 347 -6.35 -23.53 23.90
N ASN A 348 -5.65 -22.80 23.05
CA ASN A 348 -4.63 -21.83 23.45
C ASN A 348 -5.28 -20.46 23.71
N GLY A 349 -6.07 -20.35 24.77
CA GLY A 349 -6.76 -19.09 25.10
C GLY A 349 -6.78 -18.75 26.57
N THR A 350 -6.97 -17.47 26.87
CA THR A 350 -7.00 -16.95 28.24
C THR A 350 -7.99 -15.80 28.40
N PHE A 351 -8.45 -15.58 29.63
CA PHE A 351 -9.29 -14.43 29.97
C PHE A 351 -8.44 -13.20 30.28
N SER A 352 -8.90 -12.04 29.79
CA SER A 352 -8.40 -10.72 30.14
C SER A 352 -9.52 -9.86 30.71
N ASP A 353 -9.18 -8.65 31.14
CA ASP A 353 -10.17 -7.62 31.51
C ASP A 353 -11.00 -7.12 30.31
N LYS A 354 -10.58 -7.45 29.08
CA LYS A 354 -11.24 -7.08 27.83
C LYS A 354 -12.11 -8.18 27.22
N GLY A 355 -12.00 -9.42 27.71
CA GLY A 355 -12.75 -10.57 27.20
C GLY A 355 -11.90 -11.83 27.17
N TYR A 356 -12.21 -12.75 26.25
CA TYR A 356 -11.42 -13.95 26.01
C TYR A 356 -10.58 -13.76 24.74
N ILE A 357 -9.32 -14.19 24.77
CA ILE A 357 -8.42 -14.17 23.61
C ILE A 357 -7.98 -15.59 23.30
N LEU A 358 -8.06 -15.94 22.03
CA LEU A 358 -7.60 -17.21 21.48
C LEU A 358 -6.41 -16.96 20.56
N TYR A 359 -5.46 -17.87 20.58
CA TYR A 359 -4.34 -17.93 19.66
C TYR A 359 -4.39 -19.26 18.91
N HIS A 360 -4.62 -19.22 17.60
CA HIS A 360 -4.80 -20.43 16.80
C HIS A 360 -3.52 -20.92 16.12
N GLY A 361 -2.44 -20.13 16.15
CA GLY A 361 -1.17 -20.46 15.53
C GLY A 361 -0.26 -21.37 16.37
N TYR A 362 0.91 -21.70 15.81
CA TYR A 362 2.02 -22.36 16.50
C TYR A 362 3.37 -21.64 16.25
N ASN A 363 3.32 -20.34 15.95
CA ASN A 363 4.51 -19.53 15.66
C ASN A 363 5.45 -19.46 16.87
N GLY A 364 6.58 -20.15 16.77
CA GLY A 364 7.59 -20.20 17.83
C GLY A 364 8.19 -18.83 18.19
N GLU A 365 8.11 -17.83 17.30
CA GLU A 365 8.56 -16.46 17.58
C GLU A 365 7.65 -15.76 18.60
N LEU A 366 6.34 -16.08 18.57
CA LEU A 366 5.36 -15.58 19.53
C LEU A 366 5.37 -16.35 20.85
N ALA A 367 5.97 -17.53 20.93
CA ALA A 367 5.93 -18.37 22.13
C ALA A 367 6.36 -17.62 23.41
N GLN A 368 7.39 -16.77 23.30
CA GLN A 368 7.83 -15.94 24.43
C GLN A 368 6.79 -14.87 24.79
N VAL A 369 6.25 -14.16 23.81
CA VAL A 369 5.23 -13.10 24.00
C VAL A 369 3.98 -13.68 24.64
N LEU A 370 3.48 -14.80 24.11
CA LEU A 370 2.31 -15.52 24.62
C LEU A 370 2.51 -15.98 26.05
N TRP A 371 3.68 -16.54 26.37
CA TRP A 371 3.97 -17.01 27.71
C TRP A 371 4.08 -15.85 28.71
N GLU A 372 4.82 -14.80 28.36
CA GLU A 372 5.09 -13.67 29.26
C GLU A 372 3.85 -12.82 29.52
N HIS A 373 3.03 -12.56 28.50
CA HIS A 373 1.91 -11.64 28.60
C HIS A 373 0.55 -12.31 28.80
N LEU A 374 0.36 -13.53 28.29
CA LEU A 374 -0.92 -14.25 28.36
C LEU A 374 -0.87 -15.54 29.19
N GLY A 375 0.33 -16.02 29.55
CA GLY A 375 0.50 -17.32 30.20
C GLY A 375 0.16 -18.52 29.30
N ILE A 376 0.11 -18.31 27.98
CA ILE A 376 -0.20 -19.35 27.00
C ILE A 376 1.11 -20.03 26.59
N GLY A 377 1.17 -21.35 26.76
CA GLY A 377 2.29 -22.18 26.31
C GLY A 377 1.90 -22.91 25.02
N ILE A 378 2.65 -22.68 23.94
CA ILE A 378 2.42 -23.35 22.66
C ILE A 378 3.49 -24.40 22.37
N PRO A 379 3.13 -25.56 21.79
CA PRO A 379 4.11 -26.49 21.27
C PRO A 379 4.82 -25.86 20.07
N LYS A 380 6.13 -26.13 19.93
CA LYS A 380 6.85 -25.76 18.70
C LYS A 380 6.43 -26.73 17.60
N GLN A 381 5.76 -26.23 16.57
CA GLN A 381 5.36 -27.01 15.41
C GLN A 381 5.76 -26.27 14.14
N ASP A 382 6.29 -27.01 13.17
CA ASP A 382 6.67 -26.44 11.88
C ASP A 382 5.43 -26.27 11.00
N PHE A 383 5.49 -25.32 10.07
CA PHE A 383 4.45 -25.08 9.08
C PHE A 383 4.12 -26.38 8.32
N GLN A 384 2.84 -26.55 8.00
CA GLN A 384 2.36 -27.68 7.22
C GLN A 384 1.91 -27.19 5.85
N GLU A 385 2.26 -27.94 4.80
CA GLU A 385 1.78 -27.66 3.46
C GLU A 385 0.51 -28.48 3.22
N LEU A 386 -0.57 -27.80 2.82
CA LEU A 386 -1.81 -28.44 2.36
C LEU A 386 -2.03 -28.06 0.90
N LYS A 387 -2.20 -29.06 0.03
CA LYS A 387 -2.53 -28.86 -1.38
C LYS A 387 -3.97 -29.24 -1.64
N LEU A 388 -4.67 -28.33 -2.30
CA LEU A 388 -6.01 -28.54 -2.81
C LEU A 388 -5.99 -28.53 -4.33
N TYR A 389 -6.38 -29.65 -4.92
CA TYR A 389 -6.38 -29.89 -6.35
C TYR A 389 -7.73 -29.55 -6.96
N MET A 390 -7.71 -28.94 -8.14
CA MET A 390 -8.90 -28.61 -8.91
C MET A 390 -8.68 -28.87 -10.41
N PRO A 391 -9.69 -29.38 -11.12
CA PRO A 391 -9.57 -29.62 -12.56
C PRO A 391 -9.57 -28.29 -13.33
N LEU A 392 -8.65 -28.17 -14.28
CA LEU A 392 -8.54 -27.01 -15.17
C LEU A 392 -9.45 -27.14 -16.39
N ARG A 393 -9.85 -26.00 -16.94
CA ARG A 393 -10.47 -25.92 -18.27
C ARG A 393 -9.61 -25.06 -19.18
N GLY A 394 -9.15 -25.64 -20.29
CA GLY A 394 -8.41 -24.92 -21.31
C GLY A 394 -9.29 -24.63 -22.53
N SER A 395 -9.03 -23.52 -23.20
CA SER A 395 -9.67 -23.22 -24.48
C SER A 395 -8.79 -22.43 -25.41
N THR A 396 -8.98 -22.62 -26.71
CA THR A 396 -8.24 -21.90 -27.76
C THR A 396 -9.17 -21.51 -28.90
N TYR A 397 -8.69 -20.60 -29.73
CA TYR A 397 -9.33 -20.20 -31.00
C TYR A 397 -8.40 -20.53 -32.17
N TYR A 398 -7.53 -21.53 -32.02
CA TYR A 398 -6.64 -22.01 -33.07
C TYR A 398 -6.97 -23.45 -33.41
N ASP A 399 -7.14 -23.72 -34.69
CA ASP A 399 -7.38 -25.05 -35.24
C ASP A 399 -6.27 -25.41 -36.25
N GLU A 400 -5.96 -26.69 -36.40
CA GLU A 400 -5.03 -27.16 -37.41
C GLU A 400 -5.77 -27.34 -38.74
N ASN A 401 -5.27 -26.69 -39.80
CA ASN A 401 -5.84 -26.89 -41.14
C ASN A 401 -5.41 -28.24 -41.75
N ASP A 402 -5.93 -28.58 -42.93
CA ASP A 402 -5.60 -29.83 -43.64
C ASP A 402 -4.10 -30.00 -43.99
N TYR A 403 -3.29 -28.96 -43.83
CA TYR A 403 -1.84 -28.95 -44.05
C TYR A 403 -1.02 -28.96 -42.75
N GLY A 404 -1.67 -28.96 -41.58
CA GLY A 404 -1.03 -28.92 -40.27
C GLY A 404 -0.59 -27.53 -39.81
N ASP A 405 -1.03 -26.45 -40.48
CA ASP A 405 -0.75 -25.08 -40.03
C ASP A 405 -1.85 -24.59 -39.07
N LEU A 406 -1.43 -23.98 -37.96
CA LEU A 406 -2.32 -23.36 -36.97
C LEU A 406 -2.99 -22.10 -37.56
N CYS A 407 -4.31 -22.11 -37.62
CA CYS A 407 -5.14 -21.02 -38.12
C CYS A 407 -6.10 -20.53 -37.04
N GLN A 408 -6.24 -19.21 -36.89
CA GLN A 408 -7.22 -18.65 -35.96
C GLN A 408 -8.65 -18.83 -36.51
N VAL A 409 -9.55 -19.31 -35.66
CA VAL A 409 -10.97 -19.53 -35.93
C VAL A 409 -11.85 -18.61 -35.06
N ASP A 410 -13.12 -18.46 -35.43
CA ASP A 410 -14.10 -17.62 -34.72
C ASP A 410 -14.94 -18.39 -33.67
N TYR A 411 -14.63 -19.68 -33.45
CA TYR A 411 -15.28 -20.52 -32.45
C TYR A 411 -14.30 -21.01 -31.38
N LYS A 412 -14.82 -21.19 -30.16
CA LYS A 412 -14.06 -21.69 -29.00
C LYS A 412 -13.85 -23.20 -29.12
N ILE A 413 -12.61 -23.64 -29.03
CA ILE A 413 -12.20 -25.05 -29.00
C ILE A 413 -11.76 -25.37 -27.58
N ASP A 414 -12.30 -26.43 -26.97
CA ASP A 414 -11.86 -26.89 -25.65
C ASP A 414 -10.52 -27.64 -25.78
N VAL A 415 -9.56 -27.32 -24.91
CA VAL A 415 -8.23 -27.96 -24.83
C VAL A 415 -8.30 -29.06 -23.77
N CYS A 416 -7.87 -30.27 -24.13
CA CYS A 416 -7.92 -31.42 -23.23
C CYS A 416 -6.90 -31.26 -22.07
N PRO A 417 -7.18 -31.80 -20.86
CA PRO A 417 -6.25 -31.74 -19.73
C PRO A 417 -4.85 -32.31 -20.01
N ASP A 418 -4.77 -33.36 -20.83
CA ASP A 418 -3.51 -33.99 -21.25
C ASP A 418 -2.68 -33.05 -22.15
N GLU A 419 -3.35 -32.25 -22.99
CA GLU A 419 -2.71 -31.24 -23.84
C GLU A 419 -2.28 -30.01 -23.02
N LEU A 420 -3.07 -29.62 -22.02
CA LEU A 420 -2.67 -28.58 -21.07
C LEU A 420 -1.38 -28.95 -20.33
N ALA A 421 -1.15 -30.25 -20.04
CA ALA A 421 0.07 -30.71 -19.39
C ALA A 421 1.33 -30.40 -20.21
N GLU A 422 1.23 -30.36 -21.54
CA GLU A 422 2.34 -29.93 -22.41
C GLU A 422 2.67 -28.44 -22.25
N TYR A 423 1.73 -27.63 -21.77
CA TYR A 423 1.87 -26.17 -21.60
C TYR A 423 2.13 -25.76 -20.14
N LYS A 424 2.50 -26.72 -19.28
CA LYS A 424 2.71 -26.50 -17.85
C LYS A 424 3.67 -25.33 -17.59
N ASP A 425 4.81 -25.29 -18.27
CA ASP A 425 5.85 -24.29 -18.03
C ASP A 425 5.39 -22.88 -18.44
N GLU A 426 4.66 -22.75 -19.54
CA GLU A 426 4.08 -21.48 -19.99
C GLU A 426 2.98 -20.99 -19.04
N ILE A 427 2.15 -21.90 -18.52
CA ILE A 427 1.09 -21.59 -17.56
C ILE A 427 1.70 -21.14 -16.23
N LEU A 428 2.74 -21.84 -15.73
CA LEU A 428 3.47 -21.42 -14.52
C LEU A 428 4.08 -20.02 -14.69
N GLN A 429 4.72 -19.75 -15.83
CA GLN A 429 5.25 -18.41 -16.12
C GLN A 429 4.15 -17.35 -16.18
N ALA A 430 2.95 -17.68 -16.67
CA ALA A 430 1.83 -16.75 -16.68
C ALA A 430 1.33 -16.44 -15.25
N ILE A 431 1.29 -17.44 -14.38
CA ILE A 431 0.96 -17.28 -12.95
C ILE A 431 1.98 -16.36 -12.28
N GLU A 432 3.28 -16.62 -12.47
CA GLU A 432 4.35 -15.80 -11.89
C GLU A 432 4.30 -14.34 -12.36
N ARG A 433 3.98 -14.10 -13.63
CA ARG A 433 3.83 -12.73 -14.18
C ARG A 433 2.61 -11.99 -13.63
N ASN A 434 1.60 -12.72 -13.18
CA ASN A 434 0.38 -12.17 -12.62
C ASN A 434 0.47 -11.94 -11.11
N ALA A 435 1.51 -12.46 -10.44
CA ALA A 435 1.72 -12.26 -9.01
C ALA A 435 1.88 -10.78 -8.68
N LEU A 436 1.08 -10.28 -7.75
CA LEU A 436 1.15 -8.90 -7.30
C LEU A 436 2.13 -8.75 -6.14
N PRO A 437 2.90 -7.64 -6.07
CA PRO A 437 3.80 -7.39 -4.94
C PRO A 437 3.10 -7.44 -3.58
N GLU A 438 1.84 -7.00 -3.52
CA GLU A 438 1.03 -7.00 -2.29
C GLU A 438 0.71 -8.41 -1.77
N GLU A 439 0.71 -9.43 -2.64
CA GLU A 439 0.39 -10.82 -2.31
C GLU A 439 1.62 -11.58 -1.78
N THR A 440 2.81 -10.97 -1.73
CA THR A 440 4.06 -11.67 -1.39
C THR A 440 4.03 -12.34 -0.02
N LYS A 441 3.42 -11.69 0.99
CA LYS A 441 3.44 -12.17 2.39
C LYS A 441 2.36 -13.21 2.68
N ARG A 442 1.12 -12.92 2.31
CA ARG A 442 -0.07 -13.75 2.62
C ARG A 442 -0.66 -14.47 1.41
N GLY A 443 -0.10 -14.28 0.22
CA GLY A 443 -0.72 -14.74 -1.01
C GLY A 443 -2.11 -14.14 -1.13
N LEU A 444 -3.06 -14.96 -1.56
CA LEU A 444 -4.46 -14.57 -1.68
C LEU A 444 -5.19 -14.49 -0.32
N MET A 445 -4.61 -14.97 0.80
CA MET A 445 -5.15 -14.68 2.14
C MET A 445 -5.13 -13.18 2.46
N ARG A 446 -4.42 -12.35 1.69
CA ARG A 446 -4.49 -10.89 1.81
C ARG A 446 -5.92 -10.36 1.67
N TYR A 447 -6.76 -11.03 0.89
CA TYR A 447 -8.14 -10.65 0.61
C TYR A 447 -9.16 -11.34 1.53
N TYR A 448 -8.70 -12.23 2.42
CA TYR A 448 -9.55 -12.86 3.42
C TYR A 448 -9.73 -11.94 4.63
N CYS A 449 -10.91 -11.31 4.74
CA CYS A 449 -11.17 -10.27 5.74
C CYS A 449 -11.80 -10.78 7.04
N ASP A 450 -12.30 -12.02 7.07
CA ASP A 450 -12.92 -12.58 8.27
C ASP A 450 -11.88 -12.76 9.38
N GLN A 451 -12.21 -12.33 10.61
CA GLN A 451 -11.33 -12.42 11.77
C GLN A 451 -11.65 -13.70 12.56
N ASP A 452 -11.24 -14.84 12.03
CA ASP A 452 -11.57 -16.15 12.58
C ASP A 452 -10.39 -17.13 12.54
N SER A 453 -10.67 -18.38 12.94
CA SER A 453 -9.66 -19.43 12.99
C SER A 453 -9.09 -19.82 11.62
N VAL A 454 -9.82 -19.65 10.51
CA VAL A 454 -9.27 -19.89 9.16
C VAL A 454 -8.21 -18.86 8.85
N ASN A 455 -8.50 -17.58 9.09
CA ASN A 455 -7.52 -16.50 8.90
C ASN A 455 -6.25 -16.71 9.72
N ALA A 456 -6.43 -17.26 10.93
CA ALA A 456 -5.34 -17.50 11.86
C ALA A 456 -4.48 -18.72 11.52
N LYS A 457 -5.11 -19.79 11.02
CA LYS A 457 -4.42 -21.05 10.71
C LYS A 457 -3.86 -21.08 9.29
N VAL A 458 -4.44 -20.38 8.33
CA VAL A 458 -3.93 -20.29 6.96
C VAL A 458 -3.04 -19.05 6.83
N ASN A 459 -1.73 -19.28 6.89
CA ASN A 459 -0.74 -18.20 6.80
C ASN A 459 -0.74 -17.55 5.41
N LYS A 460 -0.68 -18.40 4.39
CA LYS A 460 -0.59 -18.03 2.98
C LYS A 460 -1.24 -19.09 2.10
N TYR A 461 -1.83 -18.68 0.99
CA TYR A 461 -2.06 -19.59 -0.14
C TYR A 461 -1.88 -18.90 -1.48
N ASP A 462 -1.39 -19.68 -2.46
CA ASP A 462 -1.20 -19.24 -3.83
C ASP A 462 -1.74 -20.30 -4.80
N PHE A 463 -2.17 -19.88 -5.99
CA PHE A 463 -2.49 -20.80 -7.08
C PHE A 463 -1.23 -21.21 -7.85
N SER A 464 -1.22 -22.46 -8.29
CA SER A 464 -0.17 -23.08 -9.10
C SER A 464 -0.79 -24.18 -9.97
N VAL A 465 0.03 -24.89 -10.73
CA VAL A 465 -0.40 -26.06 -11.52
C VAL A 465 0.57 -27.24 -11.33
N GLU A 466 0.01 -28.45 -11.24
CA GLU A 466 0.78 -29.68 -11.11
C GLU A 466 0.23 -30.75 -12.05
N GLU A 467 1.13 -31.61 -12.54
CA GLU A 467 0.72 -32.77 -13.33
C GLU A 467 0.39 -33.92 -12.39
N VAL A 468 -0.84 -34.41 -12.44
CA VAL A 468 -1.34 -35.51 -11.61
C VAL A 468 -1.94 -36.56 -12.54
N ASN A 469 -1.38 -37.77 -12.53
CA ASN A 469 -1.82 -38.89 -13.38
C ASN A 469 -1.88 -38.57 -14.89
N GLY A 470 -0.96 -37.74 -15.40
CA GLY A 470 -0.88 -37.33 -16.81
C GLY A 470 -1.82 -36.19 -17.21
N GLN A 471 -2.52 -35.59 -16.26
CA GLN A 471 -3.40 -34.43 -16.47
C GLN A 471 -2.88 -33.22 -15.72
N LEU A 472 -2.94 -32.04 -16.33
CA LEU A 472 -2.64 -30.81 -15.62
C LEU A 472 -3.80 -30.40 -14.73
N MET A 473 -3.52 -30.22 -13.44
CA MET A 473 -4.47 -29.79 -12.42
C MET A 473 -4.04 -28.43 -11.87
N GLY A 474 -5.03 -27.60 -11.54
CA GLY A 474 -4.82 -26.42 -10.71
C GLY A 474 -4.58 -26.85 -9.28
N VAL A 475 -3.70 -26.16 -8.58
CA VAL A 475 -3.36 -26.43 -7.18
C VAL A 475 -3.44 -25.13 -6.42
N ALA A 476 -4.25 -25.09 -5.37
CA ALA A 476 -4.07 -24.10 -4.31
C ALA A 476 -3.10 -24.69 -3.28
N SER A 477 -1.94 -24.07 -3.13
CA SER A 477 -0.92 -24.47 -2.16
C SER A 477 -1.03 -23.59 -0.93
N LEU A 478 -1.47 -24.17 0.19
CA LEU A 478 -1.67 -23.49 1.46
C LEU A 478 -0.48 -23.79 2.39
N ILE A 479 0.00 -22.76 3.06
CA ILE A 479 0.94 -22.86 4.19
C ILE A 479 0.13 -22.66 5.47
N LEU A 480 0.06 -23.70 6.29
CA LEU A 480 -0.72 -23.73 7.51
C LEU A 480 0.16 -23.53 8.74
N ASN A 481 -0.29 -22.66 9.64
CA ASN A 481 0.24 -22.48 10.99
C ASN A 481 -0.19 -23.62 11.90
N ALA A 482 -1.38 -24.19 11.68
CA ALA A 482 -1.98 -25.27 12.45
C ALA A 482 -2.93 -26.11 11.57
N PRO A 483 -3.24 -27.37 11.96
CA PRO A 483 -4.20 -28.18 11.23
C PRO A 483 -5.61 -27.55 11.20
N LEU A 484 -6.27 -27.67 10.05
CA LEU A 484 -7.66 -27.28 9.89
C LEU A 484 -8.60 -28.42 10.32
N ASP A 485 -9.68 -28.07 11.01
CA ASP A 485 -10.81 -28.99 11.18
C ASP A 485 -11.71 -29.02 9.92
N ASP A 486 -12.73 -29.87 9.93
CA ASP A 486 -13.61 -30.07 8.77
C ASP A 486 -14.38 -28.79 8.37
N MET A 487 -14.78 -27.96 9.33
CA MET A 487 -15.49 -26.70 9.09
C MET A 487 -14.54 -25.65 8.52
N GLU A 488 -13.36 -25.51 9.11
CA GLU A 488 -12.31 -24.62 8.63
C GLU A 488 -11.86 -24.99 7.22
N LEU A 489 -11.70 -26.29 6.95
CA LEU A 489 -11.40 -26.81 5.61
C LEU A 489 -12.52 -26.50 4.61
N ALA A 490 -13.79 -26.65 5.01
CA ALA A 490 -14.92 -26.29 4.16
C ALA A 490 -14.92 -24.79 3.83
N ARG A 491 -14.72 -23.93 4.83
CA ARG A 491 -14.71 -22.47 4.66
C ARG A 491 -13.58 -21.99 3.76
N ILE A 492 -12.35 -22.51 3.94
CA ILE A 492 -11.25 -22.14 3.04
C ILE A 492 -11.47 -22.72 1.62
N LYS A 493 -12.10 -23.89 1.48
CA LYS A 493 -12.48 -24.43 0.17
C LYS A 493 -13.50 -23.52 -0.54
N ASP A 494 -14.46 -22.97 0.20
CA ASP A 494 -15.45 -22.03 -0.34
C ASP A 494 -14.80 -20.70 -0.78
N GLU A 495 -13.87 -20.15 0.00
CA GLU A 495 -13.11 -18.95 -0.39
C GLU A 495 -12.27 -19.20 -1.65
N ILE A 496 -11.49 -20.28 -1.67
CA ILE A 496 -10.65 -20.63 -2.84
C ILE A 496 -11.53 -20.88 -4.07
N THR A 497 -12.70 -21.49 -3.88
CA THR A 497 -13.71 -21.65 -4.93
C THR A 497 -14.16 -20.29 -5.47
N GLY A 498 -14.47 -19.34 -4.58
CA GLY A 498 -14.78 -17.96 -4.94
C GLY A 498 -13.68 -17.35 -5.81
N GLN A 499 -12.43 -17.37 -5.33
CA GLN A 499 -11.27 -16.83 -6.03
C GLN A 499 -10.86 -17.57 -7.32
N ALA A 500 -11.25 -18.83 -7.48
CA ALA A 500 -11.04 -19.59 -8.71
C ALA A 500 -12.13 -19.28 -9.75
N SER A 501 -13.36 -19.05 -9.28
CA SER A 501 -14.54 -18.79 -10.13
C SER A 501 -14.69 -17.33 -10.56
N ASP A 502 -14.21 -16.42 -9.73
CA ASP A 502 -14.27 -14.97 -9.84
C ASP A 502 -12.90 -14.40 -9.40
N GLY A 503 -12.73 -13.09 -9.29
CA GLY A 503 -11.54 -12.46 -8.70
C GLY A 503 -10.25 -12.82 -9.45
N TRP A 504 -9.36 -13.56 -8.78
CA TRP A 504 -8.08 -13.99 -9.38
C TRP A 504 -8.30 -14.87 -10.62
N GLY A 505 -9.20 -15.85 -10.54
CA GLY A 505 -9.44 -16.83 -11.60
C GLY A 505 -10.05 -16.21 -12.85
N GLU A 506 -10.99 -15.28 -12.71
CA GLU A 506 -11.56 -14.54 -13.83
C GLU A 506 -10.48 -13.71 -14.54
N GLY A 507 -9.67 -12.99 -13.77
CA GLY A 507 -8.57 -12.19 -14.31
C GLY A 507 -7.53 -13.03 -15.06
N PHE A 508 -7.31 -14.27 -14.63
CA PHE A 508 -6.42 -15.23 -15.30
C PHE A 508 -7.04 -15.78 -16.59
N GLU A 509 -8.32 -16.17 -16.57
CA GLU A 509 -9.02 -16.73 -17.73
C GLU A 509 -9.14 -15.74 -18.90
N GLN A 510 -9.20 -14.44 -18.62
CA GLN A 510 -9.34 -13.40 -19.66
C GLN A 510 -8.03 -13.07 -20.40
N ARG A 511 -6.89 -13.63 -19.97
CA ARG A 511 -5.58 -13.32 -20.55
C ARG A 511 -5.09 -14.49 -21.41
N GLU A 512 -4.67 -14.19 -22.64
CA GLU A 512 -4.09 -15.21 -23.50
C GLU A 512 -2.71 -15.66 -23.01
N ILE A 513 -2.50 -16.97 -22.97
CA ILE A 513 -1.19 -17.58 -22.73
C ILE A 513 -0.67 -18.10 -24.06
N LYS A 514 0.53 -17.65 -24.45
CA LYS A 514 1.20 -18.07 -25.70
C LYS A 514 1.81 -19.45 -25.49
N CYS A 515 1.15 -20.50 -25.97
CA CYS A 515 1.56 -21.89 -25.83
C CYS A 515 1.85 -22.48 -27.22
N ASN A 516 3.10 -22.84 -27.50
CA ASN A 516 3.50 -23.46 -28.78
C ASN A 516 2.91 -22.81 -30.06
N GLY A 517 2.81 -21.48 -30.09
CA GLY A 517 2.34 -20.73 -31.26
C GLY A 517 0.82 -20.52 -31.36
N LYS A 518 0.05 -20.95 -30.36
CA LYS A 518 -1.39 -20.64 -30.21
C LYS A 518 -1.68 -19.92 -28.89
N ASP A 519 -2.84 -19.28 -28.85
CA ASP A 519 -3.34 -18.60 -27.66
C ASP A 519 -4.27 -19.55 -26.90
N VAL A 520 -3.91 -19.83 -25.66
CA VAL A 520 -4.67 -20.70 -24.76
C VAL A 520 -5.16 -19.86 -23.57
N TYR A 521 -6.44 -19.99 -23.26
CA TYR A 521 -7.10 -19.38 -22.12
C TYR A 521 -7.39 -20.50 -21.12
N VAL A 522 -6.88 -20.36 -19.90
CA VAL A 522 -6.97 -21.38 -18.85
C VAL A 522 -7.86 -20.86 -17.73
N SER A 523 -8.84 -21.66 -17.33
CA SER A 523 -9.73 -21.40 -16.21
C SER A 523 -9.47 -22.40 -15.09
N PHE A 524 -9.34 -21.90 -13.87
CA PHE A 524 -9.25 -22.72 -12.65
C PHE A 524 -10.64 -23.18 -12.17
N TRP A 525 -11.70 -22.79 -12.88
CA TRP A 525 -13.08 -23.09 -12.57
C TRP A 525 -13.85 -23.63 -13.79
N GLY A 526 -15.05 -24.18 -13.55
CA GLY A 526 -16.02 -24.48 -14.61
C GLY A 526 -15.72 -25.73 -15.44
N ALA A 527 -14.77 -26.57 -14.99
CA ALA A 527 -14.58 -27.91 -15.54
C ALA A 527 -15.77 -28.84 -15.19
N LYS A 528 -15.92 -29.93 -15.93
CA LYS A 528 -16.98 -30.91 -15.66
C LYS A 528 -16.67 -31.68 -14.36
N ASN A 529 -17.65 -31.75 -13.46
CA ASN A 529 -17.49 -32.33 -12.12
C ASN A 529 -16.41 -31.60 -11.29
N TRP A 530 -16.29 -30.29 -11.45
CA TRP A 530 -15.36 -29.49 -10.67
C TRP A 530 -15.64 -29.62 -9.17
N SER A 531 -14.61 -29.94 -8.41
CA SER A 531 -14.59 -29.91 -6.96
C SER A 531 -13.16 -29.68 -6.48
N LEU A 532 -13.02 -28.99 -5.35
CA LEU A 532 -11.73 -28.75 -4.72
C LEU A 532 -11.40 -29.90 -3.75
N GLN A 533 -10.34 -30.65 -4.05
CA GLN A 533 -10.04 -31.92 -3.39
C GLN A 533 -8.66 -31.93 -2.71
N THR A 534 -8.55 -32.54 -1.54
CA THR A 534 -7.25 -32.79 -0.89
C THR A 534 -6.48 -33.89 -1.64
N ALA A 535 -5.19 -33.99 -1.37
CA ALA A 535 -4.37 -35.11 -1.88
C ALA A 535 -4.96 -36.48 -1.47
N GLU A 536 -5.44 -36.61 -0.23
CA GLU A 536 -6.07 -37.84 0.28
C GLU A 536 -7.36 -38.18 -0.46
N GLU A 537 -8.23 -37.19 -0.71
CA GLU A 537 -9.47 -37.36 -1.48
C GLU A 537 -9.19 -37.80 -2.93
N MET A 538 -8.03 -37.43 -3.48
CA MET A 538 -7.55 -37.83 -4.81
C MET A 538 -6.78 -39.16 -4.82
N GLY A 539 -6.45 -39.73 -3.65
CA GLY A 539 -5.62 -40.92 -3.53
C GLY A 539 -4.14 -40.69 -3.90
N ILE A 540 -3.64 -39.46 -3.76
CA ILE A 540 -2.24 -39.09 -4.01
C ILE A 540 -1.45 -39.31 -2.71
N GLU A 541 -0.41 -40.16 -2.73
CA GLU A 541 0.50 -40.29 -1.59
C GLU A 541 1.39 -39.04 -1.49
N GLN A 542 1.17 -38.20 -0.45
CA GLN A 542 2.04 -37.05 -0.19
C GLN A 542 3.43 -37.53 0.25
N GLN A 543 4.48 -37.12 -0.47
CA GLN A 543 5.85 -37.19 0.05
C GLN A 543 6.05 -36.04 1.05
N ASN A 544 5.85 -36.30 2.35
CA ASN A 544 6.21 -35.35 3.40
C ASN A 544 7.68 -34.94 3.25
N HIS A 545 7.91 -33.76 2.67
CA HIS A 545 9.22 -33.12 2.69
C HIS A 545 9.32 -32.39 4.04
N GLU A 546 10.03 -32.98 4.99
CA GLU A 546 10.54 -32.24 6.14
C GLU A 546 11.40 -31.08 5.61
N LEU A 547 10.85 -29.86 5.63
CA LEU A 547 11.57 -28.64 5.29
C LEU A 547 12.65 -28.38 6.36
N LYS A 548 13.85 -28.88 6.11
CA LYS A 548 15.05 -28.43 6.85
C LYS A 548 15.41 -27.03 6.38
N PHE A 549 14.98 -26.01 7.10
CA PHE A 549 15.52 -24.67 6.92
C PHE A 549 17.00 -24.66 7.34
N GLY A 550 17.88 -24.50 6.34
CA GLY A 550 19.30 -24.26 6.55
C GLY A 550 19.51 -22.86 7.13
N GLY A 551 20.16 -22.79 8.29
CA GLY A 551 20.53 -21.51 8.89
C GLY A 551 21.63 -20.80 8.09
N MET A 552 21.45 -19.50 7.91
CA MET A 552 22.53 -18.51 7.87
C MET A 552 22.15 -17.31 8.72
#